data_AF-A0A523VB47-F1
#
_entry.id   AF-A0A523VB47-F1
#
_cell.length_a   1.000
_cell.length_b   1.000
_cell.length_c   1.000
_cell.angle_alpha   90.00
_cell.angle_beta   90.00
_cell.angle_gamma   90.00
#
_symmetry.space_group_name_H-M   'P 1'
#
loop_
_entity.id
_entity.type
_entity.pdbx_description
1 polymer ?
#
loop_
_entity_poly.entity_id
_entity_poly.type
_entity_poly.pdbx_seq_one_letter_code
_entity_poly.pdbx_strand_id
1 'polypeptide(L)'
;KSTLLNVIGGLDRPSAGSLVVEGTDLADLSDAALDHYRRERTGFVWQLPGRNLLPHLTAKENLALPQILASRPAAEREERAAELLSAVGLGDRADHLPTQLSGGEQQRLAIAVALANQPRLLLADEPTGEVDSATAGEIFGLLRELNEGHGLTIVVVSHDQGIARLVDRVVTIRDGRTSTETRAVPSASSGAGDTGEQDIETEELVVVDSAGRLQLPKECRERYGIAGRARLEERPDGILIRPAEAKEREGRGTS
;
A
#
# COMPACT_ATOMS: atom_id res chain seq x y z
N LYS A 1 1.47 -10.88 -2.69
CA LYS A 1 1.12 -9.47 -2.43
C LYS A 1 0.64 -8.81 -3.72
N SER A 2 1.43 -8.81 -4.80
CA SER A 2 0.99 -8.29 -6.10
C SER A 2 -0.28 -8.95 -6.66
N THR A 3 -0.49 -10.26 -6.46
CA THR A 3 -1.78 -10.90 -6.80
C THR A 3 -2.97 -10.28 -6.08
N LEU A 4 -2.84 -9.96 -4.79
CA LEU A 4 -3.90 -9.29 -4.03
C LEU A 4 -4.18 -7.89 -4.61
N LEU A 5 -3.12 -7.14 -4.92
CA LEU A 5 -3.23 -5.82 -5.52
C LEU A 5 -3.94 -5.88 -6.89
N ASN A 6 -3.56 -6.82 -7.76
CA ASN A 6 -4.18 -7.02 -9.07
C ASN A 6 -5.66 -7.41 -8.95
N VAL A 7 -5.99 -8.29 -8.01
CA VAL A 7 -7.38 -8.70 -7.75
C VAL A 7 -8.21 -7.52 -7.27
N ILE A 8 -7.72 -6.72 -6.30
CA ILE A 8 -8.39 -5.48 -5.84
C ILE A 8 -8.54 -4.47 -7.00
N GLY A 9 -7.54 -4.36 -7.87
CA GLY A 9 -7.56 -3.49 -9.05
C GLY A 9 -8.43 -4.00 -10.19
N GLY A 10 -9.08 -5.16 -10.04
CA GLY A 10 -9.89 -5.77 -11.09
C GLY A 10 -9.07 -6.18 -12.32
N LEU A 11 -7.75 -6.33 -12.21
CA LEU A 11 -6.87 -6.84 -13.27
C LEU A 11 -6.83 -8.38 -13.32
N ASP A 12 -7.20 -9.02 -12.21
CA ASP A 12 -7.29 -10.47 -12.07
C ASP A 12 -8.57 -10.82 -11.29
N ARG A 13 -9.05 -12.07 -11.42
CA ARG A 13 -10.26 -12.55 -10.74
C ARG A 13 -9.89 -13.48 -9.60
N PRO A 14 -10.55 -13.40 -8.43
CA PRO A 14 -10.36 -14.39 -7.39
C PRO A 14 -10.87 -15.75 -7.88
N SER A 15 -10.14 -16.82 -7.55
CA SER A 15 -10.55 -18.18 -7.91
C SER A 15 -11.77 -18.67 -7.13
N ALA A 16 -11.99 -18.10 -5.93
CA ALA A 16 -13.11 -18.36 -5.05
C ALA A 16 -13.24 -17.21 -4.02
N GLY A 17 -14.40 -17.10 -3.39
CA GLY A 17 -14.72 -16.03 -2.45
C GLY A 17 -15.36 -14.82 -3.13
N SER A 18 -15.50 -13.73 -2.38
CA SER A 18 -16.06 -12.46 -2.86
C SER A 18 -15.04 -11.34 -2.70
N LEU A 19 -15.11 -10.34 -3.57
CA LEU A 19 -14.29 -9.15 -3.50
C LEU A 19 -15.19 -7.92 -3.62
N VAL A 20 -15.52 -7.32 -2.49
CA VAL A 20 -16.44 -6.19 -2.45
C VAL A 20 -15.65 -4.88 -2.37
N VAL A 21 -15.80 -4.02 -3.39
CA VAL A 21 -15.26 -2.65 -3.41
C VAL A 21 -16.42 -1.68 -3.54
N GLU A 22 -16.53 -0.75 -2.59
CA GLU A 22 -17.66 0.22 -2.52
C GLU A 22 -19.04 -0.44 -2.63
N GLY A 23 -19.22 -1.60 -1.99
CA GLY A 23 -20.47 -2.36 -2.01
C GLY A 23 -20.72 -3.17 -3.29
N THR A 24 -19.81 -3.15 -4.26
CA THR A 24 -19.91 -3.93 -5.51
C THR A 24 -18.99 -5.15 -5.44
N ASP A 25 -19.53 -6.35 -5.62
CA ASP A 25 -18.71 -7.56 -5.76
C ASP A 25 -18.09 -7.62 -7.16
N LEU A 26 -16.76 -7.52 -7.23
CA LEU A 26 -16.00 -7.52 -8.47
C LEU A 26 -15.90 -8.92 -9.09
N ALA A 27 -16.07 -9.99 -8.32
CA ALA A 27 -15.96 -11.36 -8.81
C ALA A 27 -17.04 -11.67 -9.87
N ASP A 28 -18.23 -11.07 -9.72
CA ASP A 28 -19.41 -11.30 -10.55
C ASP A 28 -19.52 -10.33 -11.74
N LEU A 29 -18.59 -9.37 -11.87
CA LEU A 29 -18.64 -8.39 -12.95
C LEU A 29 -18.29 -8.99 -14.32
N SER A 30 -18.94 -8.49 -15.36
CA SER A 30 -18.53 -8.72 -16.75
C SER A 30 -17.22 -7.97 -17.06
N ASP A 31 -16.52 -8.37 -18.12
CA ASP A 31 -15.25 -7.71 -18.50
C ASP A 31 -15.44 -6.22 -18.79
N ALA A 32 -16.55 -5.84 -19.44
CA ALA A 32 -16.89 -4.44 -19.69
C ALA A 32 -17.19 -3.66 -18.40
N ALA A 33 -17.79 -4.30 -17.39
CA ALA A 33 -18.01 -3.67 -16.09
C ALA A 33 -16.70 -3.53 -15.31
N LEU A 34 -15.76 -4.48 -15.45
CA LEU A 34 -14.42 -4.37 -14.89
C LEU A 34 -13.60 -3.27 -15.59
N ASP A 35 -13.73 -3.09 -16.90
CA ASP A 35 -13.13 -1.95 -17.62
C ASP A 35 -13.62 -0.61 -17.05
N HIS A 36 -14.93 -0.50 -16.82
CA HIS A 36 -15.51 0.69 -16.22
C HIS A 36 -15.02 0.92 -14.79
N TYR A 37 -14.98 -0.13 -13.97
CA TYR A 37 -14.42 -0.09 -12.61
C TYR A 37 -12.97 0.41 -12.63
N ARG A 38 -12.11 -0.19 -13.47
CA ARG A 38 -10.71 0.20 -13.60
C ARG A 38 -10.55 1.66 -13.99
N ARG A 39 -11.39 2.14 -14.90
CA ARG A 39 -11.28 3.50 -15.44
C ARG A 39 -11.74 4.58 -14.46
N GLU A 40 -12.82 4.34 -13.70
CA GLU A 40 -13.46 5.38 -12.87
C GLU A 40 -13.14 5.25 -11.37
N ARG A 41 -12.75 4.06 -10.88
CA ARG A 41 -12.64 3.80 -9.43
C ARG A 41 -11.22 3.57 -8.96
N THR A 42 -10.34 3.06 -9.82
CA THR A 42 -8.98 2.67 -9.43
C THR A 42 -7.92 3.42 -10.20
N GLY A 43 -6.92 3.94 -9.49
CA GLY A 43 -5.62 4.33 -10.05
C GLY A 43 -4.61 3.23 -9.75
N PHE A 44 -3.69 2.96 -10.68
CA PHE A 44 -2.63 1.98 -10.47
C PHE A 44 -1.27 2.63 -10.68
N VAL A 45 -0.34 2.44 -9.74
CA VAL A 45 1.04 2.89 -9.82
C VAL A 45 1.93 1.65 -9.75
N TRP A 46 2.75 1.46 -10.78
CA TRP A 46 3.66 0.34 -10.85
C TRP A 46 5.05 0.71 -10.31
N GLN A 47 5.81 -0.29 -9.92
CA GLN A 47 7.21 -0.13 -9.46
C GLN A 47 8.08 0.55 -10.52
N LEU A 48 7.89 0.17 -11.78
CA LEU A 48 8.55 0.76 -12.93
C LEU A 48 7.66 1.89 -13.48
N PRO A 49 8.07 3.17 -13.39
CA PRO A 49 7.27 4.28 -13.89
C PRO A 49 6.90 4.14 -15.37
N GLY A 50 7.79 3.53 -16.17
CA GLY A 50 7.56 3.27 -17.60
C GLY A 50 6.37 2.36 -17.91
N ARG A 51 5.79 1.67 -16.91
CA ARG A 51 4.52 0.93 -17.08
C ARG A 51 3.28 1.83 -16.99
N ASN A 52 3.41 3.00 -16.36
CA ASN A 52 2.38 4.04 -16.30
C ASN A 52 2.51 5.04 -17.46
N LEU A 53 3.72 5.22 -17.98
CA LEU A 53 4.05 6.31 -18.90
C LEU A 53 4.27 5.78 -20.33
N LEU A 54 3.66 6.46 -21.29
CA LEU A 54 3.99 6.28 -22.70
C LEU A 54 5.18 7.18 -23.06
N PRO A 55 6.31 6.59 -23.53
CA PRO A 55 7.58 7.30 -23.67
C PRO A 55 7.60 8.36 -24.78
N HIS A 56 6.64 8.30 -25.70
CA HIS A 56 6.50 9.21 -26.84
C HIS A 56 5.46 10.31 -26.61
N LEU A 57 4.81 10.31 -25.44
CA LEU A 57 3.88 11.36 -25.02
C LEU A 57 4.57 12.25 -24.00
N THR A 58 4.28 13.54 -24.04
CA THR A 58 4.69 14.51 -23.02
C THR A 58 3.98 14.23 -21.68
N ALA A 59 4.43 14.88 -20.60
CA ALA A 59 3.82 14.74 -19.28
C ALA A 59 2.33 15.10 -19.30
N LYS A 60 1.96 16.22 -19.95
CA LYS A 60 0.56 16.63 -20.11
C LYS A 60 -0.26 15.63 -20.93
N GLU A 61 0.32 15.04 -21.98
CA GLU A 61 -0.38 14.07 -22.84
C GLU A 61 -0.60 12.74 -22.14
N ASN A 62 0.38 12.28 -21.34
CA ASN A 62 0.23 11.12 -20.47
C ASN A 62 -0.94 11.29 -19.49
N LEU A 63 -1.11 12.50 -18.92
CA LEU A 63 -2.22 12.82 -18.02
C LEU A 63 -3.57 12.94 -18.73
N ALA A 64 -3.58 13.44 -19.96
CA ALA A 64 -4.80 13.57 -20.74
C ALA A 64 -5.32 12.21 -21.23
N LEU A 65 -4.44 11.23 -21.46
CA LEU A 65 -4.80 9.95 -22.08
C LEU A 65 -5.87 9.15 -21.30
N PRO A 66 -5.75 8.90 -19.98
CA PRO A 66 -6.80 8.21 -19.23
C PRO A 66 -8.17 8.89 -19.35
N GLN A 67 -8.18 10.22 -19.41
CA GLN A 67 -9.40 11.01 -19.51
C GLN A 67 -9.98 11.01 -20.94
N ILE A 68 -9.14 10.92 -21.98
CA ILE A 68 -9.58 10.68 -23.36
C ILE A 68 -10.31 9.32 -23.43
N LEU A 69 -9.75 8.29 -22.81
CA LEU A 69 -10.36 6.96 -22.74
C LEU A 69 -11.65 6.96 -21.89
N ALA A 70 -11.79 7.90 -20.96
CA ALA A 70 -13.03 8.18 -20.22
C ALA A 70 -13.98 9.14 -20.95
N SER A 71 -13.67 9.53 -22.20
CA SER A 71 -14.48 10.45 -23.02
C SER A 71 -14.74 11.81 -22.36
N ARG A 72 -13.79 12.32 -21.58
CA ARG A 72 -13.89 13.65 -20.94
C ARG A 72 -13.66 14.78 -21.94
N PRO A 73 -14.40 15.91 -21.85
CA PRO A 73 -14.22 17.08 -22.71
C PRO A 73 -12.79 17.63 -22.68
N ALA A 74 -12.33 18.24 -23.77
CA ALA A 74 -10.96 18.76 -23.88
C ALA A 74 -10.60 19.78 -22.79
N ALA A 75 -11.50 20.72 -22.51
CA ALA A 75 -11.28 21.73 -21.48
C ALA A 75 -11.07 21.12 -20.08
N GLU A 76 -11.90 20.14 -19.69
CA GLU A 76 -11.76 19.42 -18.41
C GLU A 76 -10.41 18.67 -18.34
N ARG A 77 -9.99 18.06 -19.46
CA ARG A 77 -8.72 17.34 -19.54
C ARG A 77 -7.52 18.26 -19.34
N GLU A 78 -7.53 19.43 -19.97
CA GLU A 78 -6.46 20.42 -19.88
C GLU A 78 -6.36 20.99 -18.46
N GLU A 79 -7.50 21.38 -17.86
CA GLU A 79 -7.56 21.87 -16.49
C GLU A 79 -7.05 20.83 -15.50
N ARG A 80 -7.54 19.59 -15.60
CA ARG A 80 -7.16 18.50 -14.70
C ARG A 80 -5.68 18.11 -14.85
N ALA A 81 -5.15 18.13 -16.07
CA ALA A 81 -3.73 17.85 -16.30
C ALA A 81 -2.84 18.93 -15.66
N ALA A 82 -3.22 20.21 -15.77
CA ALA A 82 -2.49 21.32 -15.15
C ALA A 82 -2.52 21.23 -13.61
N GLU A 83 -3.70 20.95 -13.03
CA GLU A 83 -3.88 20.74 -11.60
C GLU A 83 -2.96 19.61 -11.08
N LEU A 84 -2.98 18.45 -11.74
CA LEU A 84 -2.19 17.29 -11.34
C LEU A 84 -0.68 17.51 -11.48
N LEU A 85 -0.23 18.16 -12.56
CA LEU A 85 1.18 18.53 -12.71
C LEU A 85 1.64 19.48 -11.61
N SER A 86 0.81 20.46 -11.25
CA SER A 86 1.12 21.35 -10.14
C SER A 86 1.19 20.59 -8.81
N ALA A 87 0.23 19.71 -8.54
CA ALA A 87 0.16 18.93 -7.30
C ALA A 87 1.39 18.03 -7.09
N VAL A 88 1.96 17.50 -8.18
CA VAL A 88 3.15 16.65 -8.11
C VAL A 88 4.47 17.39 -8.37
N GLY A 89 4.45 18.73 -8.41
CA GLY A 89 5.64 19.57 -8.57
C GLY A 89 6.26 19.54 -9.97
N LEU A 90 5.48 19.25 -11.01
CA LEU A 90 5.89 19.12 -12.41
C LEU A 90 5.24 20.14 -13.36
N GLY A 91 4.71 21.25 -12.83
CA GLY A 91 4.06 22.30 -13.64
C GLY A 91 4.92 22.80 -14.81
N ASP A 92 6.18 23.13 -14.54
CA ASP A 92 7.15 23.61 -15.55
C ASP A 92 7.65 22.49 -16.49
N ARG A 93 7.23 21.25 -16.25
CA ARG A 93 7.64 20.06 -17.01
C ARG A 93 6.53 19.51 -17.91
N ALA A 94 5.41 20.22 -18.07
CA ALA A 94 4.24 19.77 -18.83
C ALA A 94 4.57 19.22 -20.24
N ASP A 95 5.48 19.87 -20.95
CA ASP A 95 5.88 19.50 -22.33
C ASP A 95 7.08 18.54 -22.41
N HIS A 96 7.62 18.08 -21.28
CA HIS A 96 8.73 17.13 -21.27
C HIS A 96 8.25 15.71 -21.53
N LEU A 97 9.02 14.95 -22.29
CA LEU A 97 8.88 13.51 -22.44
C LEU A 97 9.40 12.80 -21.17
N PRO A 98 8.90 11.58 -20.84
CA PRO A 98 9.39 10.81 -19.70
C PRO A 98 10.91 10.62 -19.68
N THR A 99 11.55 10.46 -20.85
CA THR A 99 13.00 10.33 -20.97
C THR A 99 13.80 11.58 -20.59
N GLN A 100 13.13 12.73 -20.47
CA GLN A 100 13.72 13.99 -20.05
C GLN A 100 13.50 14.27 -18.56
N LEU A 101 12.81 13.37 -17.85
CA LEU A 101 12.52 13.45 -16.42
C LEU A 101 13.45 12.50 -15.65
N SER A 102 13.88 12.91 -14.46
CA SER A 102 14.54 12.02 -13.50
C SER A 102 13.62 10.89 -13.04
N GLY A 103 14.17 9.83 -12.45
CA GLY A 103 13.37 8.68 -11.97
C GLY A 103 12.29 9.09 -10.95
N GLY A 104 12.61 9.99 -10.01
CA GLY A 104 11.64 10.53 -9.05
C GLY A 104 10.56 11.38 -9.71
N GLU A 105 10.91 12.22 -10.69
CA GLU A 105 9.94 12.99 -11.48
C GLU A 105 9.03 12.07 -12.32
N GLN A 106 9.58 11.00 -12.92
CA GLN A 106 8.77 9.99 -13.63
C GLN A 106 7.81 9.28 -12.67
N GLN A 107 8.23 8.97 -11.45
CA GLN A 107 7.37 8.31 -10.47
C GLN A 107 6.25 9.23 -9.99
N ARG A 108 6.55 10.51 -9.74
CA ARG A 108 5.54 11.53 -9.46
C ARG A 108 4.56 11.72 -10.61
N LEU A 109 5.04 11.71 -11.85
CA LEU A 109 4.18 11.73 -13.04
C LEU A 109 3.31 10.46 -13.13
N ALA A 110 3.85 9.28 -12.82
CA ALA A 110 3.10 8.02 -12.81
C ALA A 110 1.95 8.04 -11.78
N ILE A 111 2.20 8.60 -10.59
CA ILE A 111 1.17 8.86 -9.57
C ILE A 111 0.11 9.81 -10.13
N ALA A 112 0.51 10.91 -10.74
CA ALA A 112 -0.42 11.86 -11.34
C ALA A 112 -1.31 11.21 -12.43
N VAL A 113 -0.73 10.36 -13.29
CA VAL A 113 -1.48 9.59 -14.32
C VAL A 113 -2.48 8.64 -13.67
N ALA A 114 -2.10 7.96 -12.59
CA ALA A 114 -3.03 7.09 -11.85
C ALA A 114 -4.22 7.88 -11.25
N LEU A 115 -4.05 9.17 -10.98
CA LEU A 115 -5.06 10.06 -10.40
C LEU A 115 -5.87 10.87 -11.45
N ALA A 116 -5.56 10.69 -12.73
CA ALA A 116 -6.12 11.46 -13.83
C ALA A 116 -7.67 11.44 -13.85
N ASN A 117 -8.26 10.27 -13.58
CA ASN A 117 -9.72 10.07 -13.56
C ASN A 117 -10.36 10.23 -12.17
N GLN A 118 -9.65 10.82 -11.20
CA GLN A 118 -10.15 11.00 -9.82
C GLN A 118 -10.63 9.68 -9.18
N PRO A 119 -9.78 8.63 -9.15
CA PRO A 119 -10.17 7.35 -8.56
C PRO A 119 -10.43 7.52 -7.06
N ARG A 120 -11.19 6.57 -6.49
CA ARG A 120 -11.39 6.47 -5.03
C ARG A 120 -10.37 5.59 -4.35
N LEU A 121 -9.72 4.72 -5.13
CA LEU A 121 -8.72 3.77 -4.68
C LEU A 121 -7.45 3.89 -5.52
N LEU A 122 -6.32 4.19 -4.88
CA LEU A 122 -5.00 4.16 -5.49
C LEU A 122 -4.26 2.90 -5.05
N LEU A 123 -3.82 2.11 -6.01
CA LEU A 123 -3.09 0.86 -5.81
C LEU A 123 -1.66 1.06 -6.25
N ALA A 124 -0.70 0.86 -5.35
CA ALA A 124 0.71 1.06 -5.64
C ALA A 124 1.52 -0.21 -5.37
N ASP A 125 2.16 -0.75 -6.40
CA ASP A 125 3.07 -1.91 -6.29
C ASP A 125 4.51 -1.39 -6.22
N GLU A 126 5.12 -1.41 -5.03
CA GLU A 126 6.48 -0.93 -4.76
C GLU A 126 6.79 0.47 -5.36
N PRO A 127 6.02 1.52 -5.03
CA PRO A 127 6.14 2.83 -5.67
C PRO A 127 7.48 3.54 -5.40
N THR A 128 8.30 3.00 -4.50
CA THR A 128 9.61 3.56 -4.13
C THR A 128 10.76 2.58 -4.38
N GLY A 129 10.53 1.48 -5.12
CA GLY A 129 11.52 0.41 -5.30
C GLY A 129 12.77 0.81 -6.10
N GLU A 130 12.69 1.85 -6.93
CA GLU A 130 13.78 2.31 -7.81
C GLU A 130 14.34 3.69 -7.46
N VAL A 131 13.89 4.29 -6.35
CA VAL A 131 14.28 5.64 -5.95
C VAL A 131 15.10 5.63 -4.67
N ASP A 132 15.88 6.68 -4.44
CA ASP A 132 16.62 6.85 -3.20
C ASP A 132 15.69 7.16 -2.01
N SER A 133 16.22 7.06 -0.79
CA SER A 133 15.44 7.23 0.45
C SER A 133 14.84 8.63 0.62
N ALA A 134 15.49 9.68 0.13
CA ALA A 134 14.95 11.04 0.20
C ALA A 134 13.75 11.17 -0.74
N THR A 135 13.91 10.72 -1.99
CA THR A 135 12.83 10.68 -2.98
C THR A 135 11.65 9.79 -2.52
N ALA A 136 11.93 8.66 -1.86
CA ALA A 136 10.89 7.81 -1.27
C ALA A 136 10.07 8.56 -0.22
N GLY A 137 10.73 9.33 0.66
CA GLY A 137 10.07 10.18 1.65
C GLY A 137 9.16 11.23 1.01
N GLU A 138 9.63 11.90 -0.05
CA GLU A 138 8.81 12.85 -0.82
C GLU A 138 7.56 12.19 -1.42
N ILE A 139 7.71 10.99 -2.00
CA ILE A 139 6.58 10.24 -2.58
C ILE A 139 5.56 9.87 -1.52
N PHE A 140 5.98 9.34 -0.37
CA PHE A 140 5.04 9.00 0.70
C PHE A 140 4.40 10.24 1.32
N GLY A 141 5.12 11.36 1.41
CA GLY A 141 4.56 12.65 1.80
C GLY A 141 3.42 13.09 0.86
N LEU A 142 3.66 13.03 -0.44
CA LEU A 142 2.64 13.30 -1.47
C LEU A 142 1.43 12.36 -1.34
N LEU A 143 1.66 11.05 -1.18
CA LEU A 143 0.56 10.09 -1.00
C LEU A 143 -0.26 10.39 0.26
N ARG A 144 0.39 10.81 1.34
CA ARG A 144 -0.28 11.20 2.58
C ARG A 144 -1.13 12.45 2.40
N GLU A 145 -0.60 13.49 1.77
CA GLU A 145 -1.36 14.71 1.44
C GLU A 145 -2.59 14.39 0.59
N LEU A 146 -2.46 13.47 -0.39
CA LEU A 146 -3.57 13.03 -1.22
C LEU A 146 -4.62 12.23 -0.43
N ASN A 147 -4.19 11.37 0.50
CA ASN A 147 -5.08 10.63 1.37
C ASN A 147 -5.88 11.57 2.30
N GLU A 148 -5.19 12.45 3.03
CA GLU A 148 -5.80 13.34 4.03
C GLU A 148 -6.64 14.45 3.37
N GLY A 149 -6.16 15.03 2.26
CA GLY A 149 -6.81 16.15 1.59
C GLY A 149 -7.98 15.77 0.69
N HIS A 150 -7.95 14.58 0.07
CA HIS A 150 -8.96 14.17 -0.92
C HIS A 150 -9.76 12.93 -0.52
N GLY A 151 -9.51 12.34 0.65
CA GLY A 151 -10.18 11.10 1.09
C GLY A 151 -9.87 9.90 0.20
N LEU A 152 -8.74 9.94 -0.51
CA LEU A 152 -8.30 8.87 -1.41
C LEU A 152 -7.85 7.66 -0.59
N THR A 153 -8.45 6.49 -0.82
CA THR A 153 -7.94 5.26 -0.20
C THR A 153 -6.68 4.80 -0.94
N ILE A 154 -5.58 4.58 -0.23
CA ILE A 154 -4.31 4.16 -0.83
C ILE A 154 -3.89 2.80 -0.27
N VAL A 155 -3.61 1.85 -1.16
CA VAL A 155 -3.07 0.54 -0.79
C VAL A 155 -1.71 0.39 -1.44
N VAL A 156 -0.67 0.37 -0.60
CA VAL A 156 0.72 0.18 -1.03
C VAL A 156 1.16 -1.25 -0.70
N VAL A 157 1.70 -1.95 -1.70
CA VAL A 157 2.46 -3.17 -1.50
C VAL A 157 3.94 -2.81 -1.48
N SER A 158 4.65 -3.21 -0.43
CA SER A 158 6.09 -3.06 -0.33
C SER A 158 6.74 -4.28 0.31
N HIS A 159 8.05 -4.40 0.10
CA HIS A 159 8.93 -5.31 0.83
C HIS A 159 9.84 -4.54 1.82
N ASP A 160 9.87 -3.22 1.74
CA ASP A 160 10.58 -2.36 2.68
C ASP A 160 9.80 -2.30 4.00
N GLN A 161 10.49 -2.54 5.12
CA GLN A 161 9.90 -2.41 6.46
C GLN A 161 9.92 -0.97 6.95
N GLY A 162 10.81 -0.12 6.40
CA GLY A 162 10.92 1.29 6.75
C GLY A 162 9.65 2.08 6.44
N ILE A 163 8.88 1.65 5.42
CA ILE A 163 7.61 2.28 5.06
C ILE A 163 6.52 2.15 6.13
N ALA A 164 6.67 1.22 7.08
CA ALA A 164 5.70 1.03 8.16
C ALA A 164 5.48 2.28 9.02
N ARG A 165 6.49 3.17 9.09
CA ARG A 165 6.41 4.44 9.82
C ARG A 165 5.73 5.56 9.04
N LEU A 166 5.53 5.36 7.73
CA LEU A 166 5.01 6.36 6.80
C LEU A 166 3.53 6.14 6.46
N VAL A 167 2.90 5.10 7.04
CA VAL A 167 1.52 4.69 6.75
C VAL A 167 0.74 4.44 8.04
N ASP A 168 -0.58 4.60 7.99
CA ASP A 168 -1.44 4.44 9.18
C ASP A 168 -1.63 2.97 9.59
N ARG A 169 -1.57 2.07 8.61
CA ARG A 169 -1.87 0.65 8.77
C ARG A 169 -0.99 -0.22 7.88
N VAL A 170 -0.36 -1.23 8.48
CA VAL A 170 0.42 -2.26 7.79
C VAL A 170 -0.22 -3.61 8.00
N VAL A 171 -0.43 -4.36 6.92
CA VAL A 171 -0.89 -5.76 6.98
C VAL A 171 0.19 -6.67 6.38
N THR A 172 0.73 -7.56 7.20
CA THR A 172 1.73 -8.52 6.77
C THR A 172 1.04 -9.72 6.12
N ILE A 173 1.48 -10.10 4.92
CA ILE A 173 1.00 -11.29 4.22
C ILE A 173 2.12 -12.31 4.12
N ARG A 174 1.84 -13.55 4.53
CA ARG A 174 2.75 -14.69 4.46
C ARG A 174 2.04 -15.92 3.94
N ASP A 175 2.66 -16.61 2.98
CA ASP A 175 2.13 -17.85 2.38
C ASP A 175 0.66 -17.71 1.89
N GLY A 176 0.33 -16.53 1.35
CA GLY A 176 -1.02 -16.20 0.86
C GLY A 176 -2.06 -15.86 1.94
N ARG A 177 -1.66 -15.69 3.20
CA ARG A 177 -2.54 -15.36 4.33
C ARG A 177 -2.06 -14.13 5.08
N THR A 178 -2.98 -13.39 5.71
CA THR A 178 -2.64 -12.30 6.63
C THR A 178 -2.05 -12.87 7.91
N SER A 179 -0.99 -12.25 8.43
CA SER A 179 -0.29 -12.69 9.65
C SER A 179 -0.40 -11.67 10.77
N THR A 180 0.04 -10.45 10.53
CA THR A 180 0.00 -9.36 11.52
C THR A 180 -0.59 -8.10 10.91
N GLU A 181 -1.13 -7.28 11.79
CA GLU A 181 -1.61 -5.95 11.48
C GLU A 181 -0.96 -4.97 12.46
N THR A 182 -0.22 -4.00 11.95
CA THR A 182 0.35 -2.91 12.74
C THR A 182 -0.43 -1.64 12.45
N ARG A 183 -0.84 -0.91 13.50
CA ARG A 183 -1.51 0.39 13.37
C ARG A 183 -0.70 1.45 14.08
N ALA A 184 -0.64 2.64 13.47
CA ALA A 184 -0.20 3.83 14.17
C ALA A 184 -1.24 4.21 15.23
N VAL A 185 -0.82 4.35 16.48
CA VAL A 185 -1.67 4.81 17.58
C VAL A 185 -1.29 6.26 17.89
N PRO A 186 -2.27 7.17 18.06
CA PRO A 186 -1.99 8.52 18.53
C PRO A 186 -1.38 8.43 19.93
N SER A 187 -0.11 8.80 20.09
CA SER A 187 0.54 8.75 21.41
C SER A 187 -0.07 9.82 22.31
N ALA A 188 -0.55 9.41 23.50
CA ALA A 188 -1.33 10.26 24.41
C ALA A 188 -0.46 11.25 25.23
N SER A 189 0.83 11.39 24.94
CA SER A 189 1.75 12.26 25.69
C SER A 189 2.47 13.28 24.81
N SER A 190 1.75 14.31 24.36
CA SER A 190 2.36 15.57 23.92
C SER A 190 2.65 16.47 25.13
N GLY A 191 3.58 16.02 25.98
CA GLY A 191 4.28 16.89 26.92
C GLY A 191 5.42 17.59 26.19
N ALA A 192 5.43 18.93 26.19
CA ALA A 192 6.41 19.75 25.51
C ALA A 192 7.86 19.32 25.80
N GLY A 193 8.54 18.83 24.76
CA GLY A 193 9.95 18.48 24.77
C GLY A 193 10.51 18.58 23.35
N ASP A 194 11.25 19.65 23.09
CA ASP A 194 11.93 19.97 21.84
C ASP A 194 13.09 19.00 21.58
N THR A 195 12.82 17.92 20.82
CA THR A 195 13.78 17.21 19.95
C THR A 195 13.06 16.19 19.06
N GLY A 196 12.68 16.62 17.85
CA GLY A 196 13.00 15.98 16.56
C GLY A 196 12.62 14.53 16.19
N GLU A 197 12.14 13.66 17.07
CA GLU A 197 11.62 12.34 16.69
C GLU A 197 10.27 12.13 17.38
N GLN A 198 9.18 12.31 16.63
CA GLN A 198 7.88 11.85 17.10
C GLN A 198 7.91 10.31 17.11
N ASP A 199 8.09 9.72 18.29
CA ASP A 199 7.89 8.29 18.48
C ASP A 199 6.42 7.97 18.19
N ILE A 200 6.13 7.51 16.97
CA ILE A 200 4.83 6.95 16.62
C ILE A 200 4.69 5.65 17.40
N GLU A 201 3.86 5.67 18.42
CA GLU A 201 3.51 4.49 19.18
C GLU A 201 2.73 3.54 18.24
N THR A 202 3.23 2.34 18.02
CA THR A 202 2.62 1.37 17.10
C THR A 202 2.06 0.21 17.90
N GLU A 203 0.82 -0.16 17.59
CA GLU A 203 0.19 -1.37 18.14
C GLU A 203 0.31 -2.50 17.12
N GLU A 204 0.94 -3.60 17.52
CA GLU A 204 1.02 -4.82 16.71
C GLU A 204 -0.05 -5.82 17.15
N LEU A 205 -0.96 -6.14 16.24
CA LEU A 205 -2.05 -7.09 16.41
C LEU A 205 -1.78 -8.34 15.57
N VAL A 206 -2.09 -9.51 16.12
CA VAL A 206 -2.10 -10.75 15.33
C VAL A 206 -3.50 -10.94 14.74
N VAL A 207 -3.57 -11.16 13.42
CA VAL A 207 -4.86 -11.33 12.73
C VAL A 207 -5.37 -12.75 12.93
N VAL A 208 -6.61 -12.87 13.38
CA VAL A 208 -7.37 -14.13 13.43
C VAL A 208 -8.38 -14.10 12.28
N ASP A 209 -8.27 -15.05 11.35
CA ASP A 209 -9.20 -15.11 10.22
C ASP A 209 -10.59 -15.66 10.61
N SER A 210 -11.54 -15.62 9.68
CA SER A 210 -12.92 -16.10 9.92
C SER A 210 -13.01 -17.60 10.25
N ALA A 211 -11.97 -18.38 9.95
CA ALA A 211 -11.86 -19.80 10.32
C ALA A 211 -11.17 -19.99 11.69
N GLY A 212 -10.87 -18.91 12.41
CA GLY A 212 -10.19 -18.95 13.70
C GLY A 212 -8.70 -19.24 13.60
N ARG A 213 -8.09 -19.15 12.41
CA ARG A 213 -6.66 -19.42 12.23
C ARG A 213 -5.84 -18.19 12.59
N LEU A 214 -4.75 -18.43 13.31
CA LEU A 214 -3.78 -17.43 13.72
C LEU A 214 -2.40 -17.81 13.21
N GLN A 215 -1.69 -16.87 12.58
CA GLN A 215 -0.32 -17.07 12.11
C GLN A 215 0.64 -16.25 12.97
N LEU A 216 1.44 -16.96 13.78
CA LEU A 216 2.44 -16.33 14.65
C LEU A 216 3.53 -15.62 13.81
N PRO A 217 3.96 -14.41 14.22
CA PRO A 217 5.07 -13.70 13.61
C PRO A 217 6.34 -14.55 13.56
N LYS A 218 7.19 -14.33 12.54
CA LYS A 218 8.44 -15.09 12.38
C LYS A 218 9.37 -14.87 13.58
N GLU A 219 9.50 -13.63 14.04
CA GLU A 219 10.34 -13.30 15.20
C GLU A 219 9.86 -14.03 16.45
N CYS A 220 8.54 -14.09 16.69
CA CYS A 220 7.96 -14.82 17.81
C CYS A 220 8.25 -16.32 17.71
N ARG A 221 8.06 -16.92 16.53
CA ARG A 221 8.32 -18.35 16.32
C ARG A 221 9.78 -18.70 16.53
N GLU A 222 10.70 -17.88 16.03
CA GLU A 222 12.14 -18.10 16.17
C GLU A 222 12.61 -17.87 17.61
N ARG A 223 12.16 -16.77 18.23
CA ARG A 223 12.49 -16.41 19.62
C ARG A 223 12.03 -17.46 20.62
N TYR A 224 10.83 -17.99 20.45
CA TYR A 224 10.22 -18.96 21.38
C TYR A 224 10.31 -20.41 20.90
N GLY A 225 10.94 -20.68 19.75
CA GLY A 225 11.10 -22.03 19.21
C GLY A 225 9.79 -22.72 18.84
N ILE A 226 8.78 -21.97 18.38
CA ILE A 226 7.47 -22.51 18.03
C ILE A 226 7.46 -22.96 16.57
N ALA A 227 7.47 -24.28 16.36
CA ALA A 227 7.44 -24.90 15.04
C ALA A 227 6.53 -26.14 15.04
N GLY A 228 5.68 -26.25 14.01
CA GLY A 228 4.79 -27.39 13.78
C GLY A 228 3.59 -27.45 14.74
N ARG A 229 3.84 -27.54 16.06
CA ARG A 229 2.82 -27.62 17.11
C ARG A 229 3.12 -26.64 18.23
N ALA A 230 2.06 -26.11 18.84
CA ALA A 230 2.12 -25.26 20.03
C ALA A 230 1.10 -25.76 21.05
N ARG A 231 1.37 -25.52 22.34
CA ARG A 231 0.40 -25.74 23.42
C ARG A 231 -0.36 -24.44 23.67
N LEU A 232 -1.67 -24.55 23.81
CA LEU A 232 -2.55 -23.48 24.27
C LEU A 232 -2.87 -23.70 25.76
N GLU A 233 -2.69 -22.67 26.57
CA GLU A 233 -3.09 -22.64 27.97
C GLU A 233 -4.08 -21.50 28.18
N GLU A 234 -5.25 -21.80 28.71
CA GLU A 234 -6.24 -20.79 29.10
C GLU A 234 -5.80 -20.09 30.39
N ARG A 235 -5.95 -18.77 30.42
CA ARG A 235 -5.70 -17.88 31.54
C ARG A 235 -6.92 -16.98 31.77
N PRO A 236 -7.09 -16.41 32.98
CA PRO A 236 -8.22 -15.51 33.28
C PRO A 236 -8.35 -14.32 32.31
N ASP A 237 -7.23 -13.87 31.74
CA ASP A 237 -7.09 -12.72 30.85
C ASP A 237 -6.86 -13.09 29.38
N GLY A 238 -6.87 -14.39 29.02
CA GLY A 238 -6.74 -14.81 27.62
C GLY A 238 -6.09 -16.17 27.42
N ILE A 239 -5.38 -16.33 26.30
CA ILE A 239 -4.68 -17.57 25.93
C ILE A 239 -3.17 -17.35 25.92
N LEU A 240 -2.42 -18.32 26.43
CA LEU A 240 -0.97 -18.37 26.33
C LEU A 240 -0.55 -19.46 25.35
N ILE A 241 0.22 -19.07 24.33
CA ILE A 241 0.80 -19.99 23.34
C ILE A 241 2.24 -20.33 23.73
N ARG A 242 2.56 -21.62 23.82
CA ARG A 242 3.91 -22.13 24.16
C ARG A 242 4.40 -23.17 23.14
N PRO A 243 5.72 -23.37 22.99
CA PRO A 243 6.24 -24.49 22.21
C PRO A 243 5.71 -25.82 22.75
N ALA A 244 5.38 -26.77 21.87
CA ALA A 244 4.85 -28.07 22.26
C ALA A 244 5.89 -28.95 22.99
N GLU A 245 7.17 -28.74 22.69
CA GLU A 245 8.31 -29.41 23.32
C GLU A 245 9.07 -28.37 24.14
N ALA A 246 9.20 -28.60 25.45
CA ALA A 246 10.08 -27.78 26.26
C ALA A 246 11.51 -28.04 25.79
N LYS A 247 12.20 -27.02 25.26
CA LYS A 247 13.66 -27.05 25.33
C LYS A 247 13.98 -27.08 26.82
N GLU A 248 14.38 -28.24 27.32
CA GLU A 248 15.10 -28.34 28.58
C GLU A 248 16.27 -27.35 28.47
N ARG A 249 16.12 -26.18 29.09
CA ARG A 249 17.29 -25.37 29.41
C ARG A 249 18.01 -26.18 30.47
N GLU A 250 18.97 -27.00 30.05
CA GLU A 250 19.98 -27.55 30.94
C GLU A 250 20.69 -26.37 31.60
N GLY A 251 20.17 -25.96 32.75
CA GLY A 251 20.95 -25.28 33.76
C GLY A 251 21.97 -26.28 34.29
N ARG A 252 23.16 -26.32 33.69
CA ARG A 252 24.35 -26.71 34.43
C ARG A 252 24.86 -25.49 35.19
N GLY A 253 24.22 -25.24 36.32
CA GLY A 253 24.89 -24.68 37.48
C GLY A 253 25.42 -25.84 38.34
N THR A 254 26.59 -25.63 38.93
CA THR A 254 27.30 -26.46 39.94
C THR A 254 27.94 -27.74 39.38
N SER A 255 29.24 -28.01 39.56
CA SER A 255 30.24 -27.56 40.55
C SER A 255 31.63 -27.44 39.94
#